data_AF-A0A816HMP4-F1
#
_entry.id   AF-A0A816HMP4-F1
#
_cell.length_a   1.000
_cell.length_b   1.000
_cell.length_c   1.000
_cell.angle_alpha   90.00
_cell.angle_beta   90.00
_cell.angle_gamma   90.00
#
_symmetry.space_group_name_H-M   'P 1'
#
loop_
_entity.id
_entity.type
_entity.pdbx_description
1 polymer ?
#
loop_
_entity_poly.entity_id
_entity_poly.type
_entity_poly.pdbx_seq_one_letter_code
_entity_poly.pdbx_strand_id
1 'polypeptide(L)'
;MNQSNSDRSSVARKRLLNRQLSVLSPFVPLNDWQAYRINRTTAPSLLHDLIELARRTTRYTIDTEHDYYTHEAALIQIEFIRRRSVVLLIEMCHPPTSTVTFWLIKSLLAVILSPSNLIYSWGNGIDELGHFVHYDLFSSSTIRRSKNIDVQVDFKLWYNKVFLHT
;
A
#
# COMPACT_ATOMS: atom_id res chain seq x y z
N MET A 1 -14.67 -21.57 24.30
CA MET A 1 -13.72 -20.78 25.12
C MET A 1 -12.30 -21.29 24.85
N ASN A 2 -11.56 -20.71 23.89
CA ASN A 2 -10.13 -21.01 23.65
C ASN A 2 -9.37 -19.91 22.87
N GLN A 3 -10.05 -18.83 22.45
CA GLN A 3 -9.42 -17.73 21.69
C GLN A 3 -8.51 -16.81 22.53
N SER A 4 -8.72 -16.71 23.85
CA SER A 4 -8.02 -15.71 24.69
C SER A 4 -6.54 -16.02 25.00
N ASN A 5 -6.11 -17.27 24.88
CA ASN A 5 -4.70 -17.66 25.11
C ASN A 5 -3.84 -17.50 23.84
N SER A 6 -4.43 -17.62 22.66
CA SER A 6 -3.77 -17.41 21.36
C SER A 6 -3.28 -15.96 21.24
N ASP A 7 -4.15 -14.99 21.53
CA ASP A 7 -3.85 -13.55 21.37
C ASP A 7 -2.77 -13.04 22.33
N ARG A 8 -2.75 -13.56 23.57
CA ARG A 8 -1.72 -13.17 24.55
C ARG A 8 -0.33 -13.64 24.14
N SER A 9 -0.22 -14.82 23.52
CA SER A 9 1.05 -15.36 23.03
C SER A 9 1.58 -14.58 21.82
N SER A 10 0.68 -14.16 20.92
CA SER A 10 0.98 -13.31 19.76
C SER A 10 1.53 -11.94 20.17
N VAL A 11 0.89 -11.28 21.15
CA VAL A 11 1.32 -9.96 21.65
C VAL A 11 2.66 -10.04 22.36
N ALA A 12 2.90 -11.07 23.18
CA ALA A 12 4.18 -11.27 23.85
C ALA A 12 5.32 -11.50 22.84
N ARG A 13 5.07 -12.29 21.80
CA ARG A 13 6.02 -12.53 20.70
C ARG A 13 6.30 -11.24 19.91
N LYS A 14 5.29 -10.44 19.59
CA LYS A 14 5.45 -9.15 18.89
C LYS A 14 6.29 -8.16 19.71
N ARG A 15 6.08 -8.10 21.03
CA ARG A 15 6.90 -7.28 21.95
C ARG A 15 8.34 -7.74 22.03
N LEU A 16 8.58 -9.05 22.07
CA LEU A 16 9.93 -9.62 22.05
C LEU A 16 10.65 -9.30 20.74
N LEU A 17 9.96 -9.48 19.61
CA LEU A 17 10.50 -9.14 18.29
C LEU A 17 10.84 -7.65 18.20
N ASN A 18 9.94 -6.77 18.65
CA ASN A 18 10.20 -5.32 18.65
C ASN A 18 11.40 -4.95 19.54
N ARG A 19 11.60 -5.64 20.68
CA ARG A 19 12.82 -5.48 21.48
C ARG A 19 14.07 -5.92 20.73
N GLN A 20 14.03 -7.07 20.06
CA GLN A 20 15.17 -7.56 19.28
C GLN A 20 15.49 -6.63 18.10
N LEU A 21 14.46 -6.11 17.42
CA LEU A 21 14.59 -5.18 16.31
C LEU A 21 15.01 -3.77 16.75
N SER A 22 14.74 -3.37 18.00
CA SER A 22 15.17 -2.07 18.55
C SER A 22 16.69 -1.92 18.67
N VAL A 23 17.44 -3.01 18.51
CA VAL A 23 18.91 -3.02 18.45
C VAL A 23 19.42 -2.69 17.04
N LEU A 24 18.57 -2.82 16.02
CA LEU A 24 18.92 -2.46 14.65
C LEU A 24 18.92 -0.93 14.52
N SER A 25 19.88 -0.42 13.74
CA SER A 25 19.87 1.00 13.38
C SER A 25 18.55 1.35 12.68
N PRO A 26 17.96 2.52 12.96
CA PRO A 26 16.78 2.98 12.23
C PRO A 26 17.02 2.91 10.74
N PHE A 27 16.03 2.42 10.00
CA PHE A 27 16.09 2.43 8.54
C PHE A 27 16.22 3.89 8.06
N VAL A 28 17.28 4.17 7.30
CA VAL A 28 17.46 5.45 6.64
C VAL A 28 17.00 5.29 5.19
N PRO A 29 15.92 5.97 4.76
CA PRO A 29 15.47 5.86 3.38
C PRO A 29 16.55 6.39 2.43
N LEU A 30 16.71 5.72 1.29
CA LEU A 30 17.68 6.12 0.26
C LEU A 30 17.28 7.42 -0.45
N ASN A 31 15.98 7.73 -0.49
CA ASN A 31 15.43 8.89 -1.16
C ASN A 31 14.74 9.82 -0.16
N ASP A 32 14.80 11.13 -0.45
CA ASP A 32 13.89 12.09 0.18
C ASP A 32 12.45 11.74 -0.19
N TRP A 33 11.53 11.94 0.74
CA TRP A 33 10.12 11.66 0.53
C TRP A 33 9.21 12.76 1.08
N GLN A 34 7.99 12.80 0.55
CA GLN A 34 6.91 13.62 1.06
C GLN A 34 5.64 12.79 1.12
N ALA A 35 4.94 12.80 2.26
CA ALA A 35 3.67 12.11 2.41
C ALA A 35 2.48 13.06 2.28
N TYR A 36 1.41 12.55 1.66
CA TYR A 36 0.10 13.18 1.60
C TYR A 36 -0.95 12.22 2.14
N ARG A 37 -1.73 12.70 3.10
CA ARG A 37 -2.92 11.99 3.58
C ARG A 37 -4.10 12.36 2.70
N ILE A 38 -4.70 11.37 2.05
CA ILE A 38 -5.81 11.53 1.12
C ILE A 38 -7.07 10.96 1.76
N ASN A 39 -8.05 11.83 1.96
CA ASN A 39 -9.38 11.48 2.47
C ASN A 39 -10.46 12.36 1.84
N ARG A 40 -11.71 12.24 2.35
CA ARG A 40 -12.88 12.99 1.85
C ARG A 40 -12.74 14.52 1.91
N THR A 41 -11.85 15.05 2.75
CA THR A 41 -11.61 16.50 2.91
C THR A 41 -10.42 17.02 2.10
N THR A 42 -9.75 16.15 1.34
CA THR A 42 -8.63 16.55 0.50
C THR A 42 -9.07 17.58 -0.53
N ALA A 43 -8.30 18.66 -0.66
CA ALA A 43 -8.55 19.70 -1.64
C ALA A 43 -8.48 19.13 -3.07
N PRO A 44 -9.46 19.44 -3.94
CA PRO A 44 -9.43 19.02 -5.34
C PRO A 44 -8.15 19.45 -6.10
N SER A 45 -7.63 20.64 -5.80
CA SER A 45 -6.38 21.15 -6.41
C SER A 45 -5.20 20.22 -6.14
N LEU A 46 -5.01 19.80 -4.89
CA LEU A 46 -3.97 18.84 -4.53
C LEU A 46 -4.13 17.51 -5.28
N LEU A 47 -5.37 17.01 -5.41
CA LEU A 47 -5.61 15.78 -6.18
C LEU A 47 -5.29 15.94 -7.66
N HIS A 48 -5.56 17.09 -8.27
CA HIS A 48 -5.13 17.38 -9.65
C HIS A 48 -3.60 17.35 -9.78
N ASP A 49 -2.88 17.99 -8.86
CA ASP A 49 -1.41 17.99 -8.85
C ASP A 49 -0.85 16.57 -8.72
N LEU A 50 -1.46 15.75 -7.86
CA LEU A 50 -1.08 14.35 -7.67
C LEU A 50 -1.39 13.48 -8.89
N ILE A 51 -2.51 13.72 -9.58
CA ILE A 51 -2.85 13.03 -10.85
C ILE A 51 -1.82 13.36 -11.92
N GLU A 52 -1.45 14.64 -12.07
CA GLU A 52 -0.41 15.06 -13.01
C GLU A 52 0.95 14.43 -12.68
N LEU A 53 1.27 14.32 -11.39
CA LEU A 53 2.48 13.65 -10.95
C LEU A 53 2.44 12.14 -11.23
N ALA A 54 1.30 11.49 -11.01
CA ALA A 54 1.09 10.06 -11.29
C ALA A 54 1.23 9.77 -12.80
N ARG A 55 0.69 10.63 -13.68
CA ARG A 55 0.86 10.50 -15.14
C ARG A 55 2.32 10.47 -15.59
N ARG A 56 3.22 11.08 -14.82
CA ARG A 56 4.67 11.14 -15.09
C ARG A 56 5.46 10.06 -14.37
N THR A 57 4.79 9.14 -13.68
CA THR A 57 5.40 8.11 -12.83
C THR A 57 5.00 6.73 -13.34
N THR A 58 5.97 5.83 -13.49
CA THR A 58 5.77 4.50 -14.09
C THR A 58 6.00 3.35 -13.12
N ARG A 59 6.45 3.64 -11.90
CA ARG A 59 6.81 2.65 -10.89
C ARG A 59 6.22 3.05 -9.55
N TYR A 60 5.56 2.09 -8.90
CA TYR A 60 4.83 2.33 -7.66
C TYR A 60 5.08 1.20 -6.67
N THR A 61 5.15 1.50 -5.39
CA THR A 61 4.91 0.48 -4.35
C THR A 61 3.48 0.63 -3.86
N ILE A 62 2.84 -0.49 -3.53
CA ILE A 62 1.54 -0.52 -2.88
C ILE A 62 1.62 -1.42 -1.65
N ASP A 63 1.03 -0.94 -0.57
CA ASP A 63 0.80 -1.68 0.66
C ASP A 63 -0.60 -1.36 1.17
N THR A 64 -1.20 -2.28 1.92
CA THR A 64 -2.58 -2.12 2.41
C THR A 64 -2.68 -2.47 3.88
N GLU A 65 -3.50 -1.71 4.59
CA GLU A 65 -3.75 -1.95 6.01
C GLU A 65 -5.23 -2.17 6.25
N HIS A 66 -5.51 -3.10 7.17
CA HIS A 66 -6.85 -3.41 7.65
C HIS A 66 -7.04 -2.80 9.04
N ASP A 67 -8.26 -2.38 9.36
CA ASP A 67 -8.61 -1.99 10.71
C ASP A 67 -8.40 -3.18 11.66
N TYR A 68 -7.75 -2.92 12.79
CA TYR A 68 -7.36 -3.98 13.72
C TYR A 68 -8.56 -4.69 14.36
N TYR A 69 -9.68 -3.98 14.56
CA TYR A 69 -10.83 -4.49 15.30
C TYR A 69 -11.89 -5.08 14.37
N THR A 70 -12.14 -4.43 13.23
CA THR A 70 -13.17 -4.87 12.28
C THR A 70 -12.62 -5.78 11.20
N HIS A 71 -11.29 -5.80 11.00
CA HIS A 71 -10.63 -6.44 9.85
C HIS A 71 -11.09 -5.89 8.50
N GLU A 72 -11.73 -4.72 8.49
CA GLU A 72 -12.16 -4.06 7.27
C GLU A 72 -10.99 -3.34 6.62
N ALA A 73 -11.01 -3.29 5.30
CA ALA A 73 -9.99 -2.62 4.51
C ALA A 73 -10.01 -1.10 4.78
N ALA A 74 -8.93 -0.56 5.36
CA ALA A 74 -8.93 0.77 6.00
C ALA A 74 -8.08 1.80 5.25
N LEU A 75 -6.91 1.40 4.77
CA LEU A 75 -5.91 2.31 4.19
C LEU A 75 -5.20 1.63 3.02
N ILE A 76 -5.04 2.37 1.91
CA ILE A 76 -4.09 2.03 0.86
C ILE A 76 -2.91 3.00 0.95
N GLN A 77 -1.70 2.44 1.02
CA GLN A 77 -0.45 3.19 0.96
C GLN A 77 0.15 3.02 -0.44
N ILE A 78 0.50 4.13 -1.09
CA ILE A 78 1.10 4.11 -2.44
C ILE A 78 2.32 5.00 -2.48
N GLU A 79 3.48 4.45 -2.84
CA GLU A 79 4.67 5.26 -3.11
C GLU A 79 4.85 5.47 -4.62
N PHE A 80 5.16 6.70 -5.01
CA PHE A 80 5.58 7.07 -6.36
C PHE A 80 7.10 6.98 -6.39
N ILE A 81 7.64 5.92 -6.98
CA ILE A 81 9.09 5.65 -6.94
C ILE A 81 9.82 6.62 -7.88
N ARG A 82 10.48 7.62 -7.30
CA ARG A 82 11.20 8.70 -7.99
C ARG A 82 12.44 9.12 -7.21
N ARG A 83 13.22 10.06 -7.75
CA ARG A 83 14.36 10.66 -7.01
C ARG A 83 13.93 11.32 -5.69
N ARG A 84 12.76 11.96 -5.70
CA ARG A 84 12.05 12.39 -4.49
C ARG A 84 10.71 11.69 -4.47
N SER A 85 10.58 10.69 -3.61
CA SER A 85 9.39 9.85 -3.54
C SER A 85 8.19 10.65 -3.01
N VAL A 86 7.01 10.29 -3.48
CA VAL A 86 5.76 10.80 -2.93
C VAL A 86 4.97 9.62 -2.38
N VAL A 87 4.59 9.69 -1.12
CA VAL A 87 3.82 8.66 -0.43
C VAL A 87 2.39 9.14 -0.27
N LEU A 88 1.43 8.37 -0.74
CA LEU A 88 0.01 8.62 -0.55
C LEU A 88 -0.53 7.66 0.51
N LEU A 89 -1.24 8.20 1.48
CA LEU A 89 -1.97 7.45 2.49
C LEU A 89 -3.46 7.68 2.25
N ILE A 90 -4.11 6.77 1.52
CA ILE A 90 -5.50 6.90 1.07
C ILE A 90 -6.43 6.20 2.05
N GLU A 91 -7.20 6.99 2.79
CA GLU A 91 -8.16 6.51 3.78
C GLU A 91 -9.47 6.14 3.10
N MET A 92 -9.94 4.92 3.33
CA MET A 92 -11.10 4.36 2.61
C MET A 92 -12.44 4.67 3.29
N CYS A 93 -12.44 5.47 4.35
CA CYS A 93 -13.65 5.88 5.06
C CYS A 93 -14.51 6.87 4.24
N HIS A 94 -15.43 6.30 3.45
CA HIS A 94 -16.71 6.84 2.98
C HIS A 94 -16.75 8.32 2.52
N PRO A 95 -15.96 8.76 1.53
CA PRO A 95 -16.40 9.87 0.71
C PRO A 95 -17.72 9.46 0.01
N PRO A 96 -18.75 10.32 -0.02
CA PRO A 96 -19.92 10.04 -0.85
C PRO A 96 -19.46 9.90 -2.31
N THR A 97 -19.94 8.84 -2.97
CA THR A 97 -19.57 8.49 -4.36
C THR A 97 -19.91 9.58 -5.37
N SER A 98 -20.76 10.54 -5.00
CA SER A 98 -21.16 11.70 -5.81
C SER A 98 -20.23 12.92 -5.71
N THR A 99 -19.19 12.89 -4.86
CA THR A 99 -18.31 14.05 -4.67
C THR A 99 -17.24 14.16 -5.75
N VAL A 100 -16.85 15.40 -6.08
CA VAL A 100 -15.70 15.68 -6.97
C VAL A 100 -14.44 14.99 -6.45
N THR A 101 -14.21 15.04 -5.13
CA THR A 101 -13.09 14.38 -4.47
C THR A 101 -13.06 12.88 -4.72
N PHE A 102 -14.22 12.18 -4.64
CA PHE A 102 -14.30 10.75 -4.94
C PHE A 102 -13.87 10.45 -6.39
N TRP A 103 -14.38 11.20 -7.36
CA TRP A 103 -14.01 11.03 -8.77
C TRP A 103 -12.54 11.32 -9.06
N LEU A 104 -11.95 12.28 -8.35
CA LEU A 104 -10.52 12.58 -8.47
C LEU A 104 -9.65 11.47 -7.85
N ILE A 105 -10.03 10.92 -6.69
CA ILE A 105 -9.33 9.77 -6.10
C ILE A 105 -9.43 8.55 -7.04
N LYS A 106 -10.62 8.29 -7.59
CA LYS A 106 -10.84 7.23 -8.58
C LYS A 106 -9.98 7.44 -9.84
N SER A 107 -9.89 8.67 -10.32
CA SER A 107 -9.05 9.02 -11.48
C SER A 107 -7.55 8.84 -11.18
N LEU A 108 -7.11 9.23 -9.99
CA LEU A 108 -5.75 9.04 -9.51
C LEU A 108 -5.38 7.55 -9.49
N LEU A 109 -6.22 6.72 -8.88
CA LEU A 109 -6.01 5.27 -8.82
C LEU A 109 -6.07 4.62 -10.20
N ALA A 110 -6.92 5.08 -11.10
CA ALA A 110 -6.95 4.59 -12.48
C ALA A 110 -5.64 4.88 -13.25
N VAL A 111 -5.02 6.04 -13.01
CA VAL A 111 -3.70 6.37 -13.58
C VAL A 111 -2.61 5.48 -12.99
N ILE A 112 -2.59 5.29 -11.68
CA ILE A 112 -1.59 4.47 -10.97
C ILE A 112 -1.69 3.00 -11.42
N LEU A 113 -2.90 2.44 -11.46
CA LEU A 113 -3.19 1.05 -11.84
C LEU A 113 -3.21 0.81 -13.36
N SER A 114 -2.67 1.75 -14.16
CA SER A 114 -2.55 1.57 -15.61
C SER A 114 -1.68 0.34 -15.96
N PRO A 115 -2.04 -0.45 -16.99
CA PRO A 115 -1.23 -1.59 -17.45
C PRO A 115 0.20 -1.23 -17.90
N SER A 116 0.47 0.04 -18.18
CA SER A 116 1.80 0.54 -18.51
C SER A 116 2.74 0.64 -17.32
N ASN A 117 2.20 0.70 -16.10
CA ASN A 117 2.97 0.93 -14.89
C ASN A 117 3.38 -0.39 -14.25
N LEU A 118 4.45 -0.34 -13.46
CA LEU A 118 4.91 -1.44 -12.61
C LEU A 118 4.51 -1.16 -11.17
N ILE A 119 3.84 -2.13 -10.55
CA ILE A 119 3.37 -2.05 -9.18
C ILE A 119 4.09 -3.12 -8.38
N TYR A 120 4.79 -2.72 -7.33
CA TYR A 120 5.52 -3.58 -6.42
C TYR A 120 4.72 -3.73 -5.12
N SER A 121 4.48 -4.95 -4.68
CA SER A 121 3.81 -5.27 -3.41
C SER A 121 4.59 -6.33 -2.66
N TRP A 122 4.42 -6.38 -1.33
CA TRP A 122 5.00 -7.45 -0.52
C TRP A 122 4.03 -8.63 -0.41
N GLY A 123 4.05 -9.53 -1.39
CA GLY A 123 3.05 -10.57 -1.55
C GLY A 123 2.16 -10.30 -2.77
N ASN A 124 1.02 -10.98 -2.83
CA ASN A 124 0.10 -10.88 -3.96
C ASN A 124 -0.75 -9.60 -3.88
N GLY A 125 -0.26 -8.53 -4.53
CA GLY A 125 -0.96 -7.24 -4.57
C GLY A 125 -2.35 -7.29 -5.21
N ILE A 126 -2.66 -8.31 -6.02
CA ILE A 126 -4.01 -8.51 -6.57
C ILE A 126 -4.99 -8.89 -5.47
N ASP A 127 -4.57 -9.77 -4.56
CA ASP A 127 -5.41 -10.23 -3.45
C ASP A 127 -5.59 -9.09 -2.44
N GLU A 128 -4.51 -8.40 -2.09
CA GLU A 128 -4.52 -7.24 -1.18
C GLU A 128 -5.47 -6.14 -1.67
N LEU A 129 -5.34 -5.69 -2.92
CA LEU A 129 -6.23 -4.69 -3.50
C LEU A 129 -7.65 -5.24 -3.73
N GLY A 130 -7.81 -6.56 -3.85
CA GLY A 130 -9.09 -7.23 -3.99
C GLY A 130 -10.06 -6.89 -2.85
N HIS A 131 -9.54 -6.72 -1.64
CA HIS A 131 -10.31 -6.31 -0.45
C HIS A 131 -10.89 -4.90 -0.51
N PHE A 132 -10.52 -4.09 -1.51
CA PHE A 132 -10.98 -2.70 -1.64
C PHE A 132 -11.91 -2.47 -2.83
N VAL A 133 -12.23 -3.52 -3.61
CA VAL A 133 -13.05 -3.39 -4.83
C VAL A 133 -14.47 -2.89 -4.53
N HIS A 134 -15.01 -3.21 -3.35
CA HIS A 134 -16.36 -2.76 -2.94
C HIS A 134 -16.48 -1.25 -2.72
N TYR A 135 -15.36 -0.52 -2.58
CA TYR A 135 -15.36 0.94 -2.52
C TYR A 135 -15.51 1.62 -3.88
N ASP A 136 -15.57 0.85 -4.96
CA ASP A 136 -15.85 1.34 -6.32
C ASP A 136 -14.82 2.34 -6.88
N LEU A 137 -13.65 2.42 -6.23
CA LEU A 137 -12.50 3.24 -6.66
C LEU A 137 -11.72 2.60 -7.82
N PHE A 138 -11.81 1.28 -7.96
CA PHE A 138 -11.28 0.50 -9.07
C PHE A 138 -11.99 -0.86 -9.10
N SER A 139 -11.85 -1.59 -10.21
CA SER A 139 -12.46 -2.91 -10.38
C SER A 139 -11.43 -4.02 -10.34
N SER A 140 -11.85 -5.26 -10.04
CA SER A 140 -10.99 -6.44 -10.12
C SER A 140 -10.34 -6.61 -11.50
N SER A 141 -11.02 -6.19 -12.57
CA SER A 141 -10.45 -6.22 -13.92
C SER A 141 -9.31 -5.20 -14.10
N THR A 142 -9.39 -4.05 -13.42
CA THR A 142 -8.33 -3.03 -13.44
C THR A 142 -7.09 -3.56 -12.73
N ILE A 143 -7.27 -4.12 -11.54
CA ILE A 143 -6.18 -4.73 -10.76
C ILE A 143 -5.51 -5.85 -11.58
N ARG A 144 -6.28 -6.79 -12.14
CA ARG A 144 -5.72 -7.92 -12.92
C ARG A 144 -4.98 -7.51 -14.20
N ARG A 145 -5.34 -6.38 -14.81
CA ARG A 145 -4.62 -5.85 -16.00
C ARG A 145 -3.35 -5.08 -15.64
N SER A 146 -3.21 -4.65 -14.39
CA SER A 146 -2.01 -3.96 -13.93
C SER A 146 -0.85 -4.94 -13.73
N LYS A 147 0.38 -4.50 -13.98
CA LYS A 147 1.59 -5.35 -13.83
C LYS A 147 2.03 -5.34 -12.38
N ASN A 148 1.52 -6.30 -11.60
CA ASN A 148 1.89 -6.50 -10.21
C ASN A 148 3.12 -7.41 -10.10
N ILE A 149 4.09 -6.99 -9.30
CA ILE A 149 5.34 -7.69 -9.01
C ILE A 149 5.35 -7.99 -7.52
N ASP A 150 5.32 -9.28 -7.19
CA ASP A 150 5.46 -9.76 -5.82
C ASP A 150 6.94 -9.75 -5.41
N VAL A 151 7.33 -8.71 -4.66
CA VAL A 151 8.70 -8.51 -4.19
C VAL A 151 9.11 -9.59 -3.17
N GLN A 152 8.14 -10.22 -2.49
CA GLN A 152 8.43 -11.27 -1.52
C GLN A 152 9.01 -12.51 -2.22
N VAL A 153 8.53 -12.84 -3.43
CA VAL A 153 9.08 -13.94 -4.23
C VAL A 153 10.52 -13.64 -4.63
N ASP A 154 10.77 -12.44 -5.17
CA ASP A 154 12.10 -12.01 -5.58
C ASP A 154 13.08 -12.01 -4.40
N PHE A 155 12.63 -11.53 -3.24
CA PHE A 155 13.42 -11.53 -2.01
C PHE A 155 13.78 -12.95 -1.56
N LYS A 156 12.82 -13.89 -1.56
CA LYS A 156 13.07 -15.29 -1.18
C LYS A 156 14.10 -15.94 -2.11
N LEU A 157 14.00 -15.71 -3.41
CA LEU A 157 14.96 -16.21 -4.40
C LEU A 157 16.36 -15.65 -4.17
N TRP A 158 16.47 -14.34 -3.97
CA TRP A 158 17.73 -13.68 -3.65
C TRP A 158 18.33 -14.23 -2.35
N TYR A 159 17.54 -14.32 -1.28
CA TYR A 159 17.99 -14.77 0.02
C TYR A 159 18.53 -16.20 -0.03
N ASN A 160 17.81 -17.13 -0.67
CA ASN A 160 18.24 -18.52 -0.81
C ASN A 160 19.49 -18.69 -1.70
N LYS A 161 19.74 -17.74 -2.60
CA LYS A 161 20.96 -17.72 -3.42
C LYS A 161 22.17 -17.23 -2.62
N VAL A 162 21.99 -16.25 -1.75
CA VAL A 162 23.09 -15.59 -1.00
C VAL A 162 23.43 -16.35 0.28
N PHE A 163 22.42 -16.85 0.98
CA PHE A 163 22.57 -17.54 2.25
C PHE A 163 22.28 -19.04 2.05
N LEU A 164 23.33 -19.85 2.11
CA LEU A 164 23.21 -21.30 2.03
C LEU A 164 22.52 -21.82 3.29
N HIS A 165 21.41 -22.54 3.10
CA HIS A 165 20.73 -23.24 4.18
C HIS A 165 21.38 -24.61 4.33
N THR A 166 22.24 -24.77 5.33
CA THR A 166 22.77 -26.07 5.78
C THR A 166 21.74 -26.83 6.60
#